data_AF-A0ABD0R065-F1
#
_entry.id   AF-A0ABD0R065-F1
#
_cell.length_a   1.000
_cell.length_b   1.000
_cell.length_c   1.000
_cell.angle_alpha   90.00
_cell.angle_beta   90.00
_cell.angle_gamma   90.00
#
_symmetry.space_group_name_H-M   'P 1'
#
loop_
_entity.id
_entity.type
_entity.pdbx_description
1 polymer ?
#
loop_
_entity_poly.entity_id
_entity_poly.type
_entity_poly.pdbx_seq_one_letter_code
_entity_poly.pdbx_strand_id
1 'polypeptide(L)' 'VSLSSQDNEGATALHFAASGGHRSILERLLQMGSKVKRDYWGGTPLHDAAENGEIEV' A
#
# COMPACT_ATOMS: atom_id res chain seq x y z
N VAL A 1 6.07 -12.11 10.33
CA VAL A 1 5.73 -11.34 9.11
C VAL A 1 6.07 -9.87 9.33
N SER A 2 6.86 -9.26 8.45
CA SER A 2 7.26 -7.85 8.57
C SER A 2 6.25 -6.96 7.86
N LEU A 3 5.83 -5.86 8.48
CA LEU A 3 4.91 -4.87 7.90
C LEU A 3 5.50 -4.12 6.69
N SER A 4 6.81 -4.26 6.49
CA SER A 4 7.55 -3.66 5.37
C SER A 4 8.11 -4.71 4.41
N SER A 5 7.62 -5.95 4.48
CA SER A 5 7.93 -6.98 3.48
C SER A 5 7.46 -6.50 2.11
N GLN A 6 8.32 -6.71 1.13
CA GLN A 6 8.07 -6.41 -0.26
C GLN A 6 7.96 -7.72 -1.04
N ASP A 7 7.09 -7.77 -2.03
CA ASP A 7 7.01 -8.88 -2.97
C ASP A 7 8.10 -8.76 -4.07
N ASN A 8 7.94 -9.53 -5.14
CA ASN A 8 8.89 -9.54 -6.26
C ASN A 8 8.90 -8.24 -7.07
N GLU A 9 7.92 -7.36 -6.90
CA GLU A 9 7.79 -6.07 -7.59
C GLU A 9 8.11 -4.90 -6.66
N GLY A 10 8.49 -5.17 -5.41
CA GLY A 10 8.75 -4.14 -4.43
C GLY A 10 7.48 -3.65 -3.73
N ALA A 11 6.31 -4.20 -4.06
CA ALA A 11 5.03 -3.79 -3.49
C ALA A 11 4.90 -4.33 -2.06
N THR A 12 4.35 -3.50 -1.19
CA THR A 12 4.08 -3.84 0.22
C THR A 12 2.59 -4.10 0.43
N ALA A 13 2.22 -4.61 1.61
CA ALA A 13 0.81 -4.75 1.98
C ALA A 13 0.00 -3.43 1.87
N LEU A 14 0.66 -2.27 1.99
CA LEU A 14 0.01 -0.97 1.78
C LEU A 14 -0.36 -0.73 0.31
N HIS A 15 0.47 -1.17 -0.65
CA HIS A 15 0.19 -1.04 -2.09
C HIS A 15 -1.10 -1.77 -2.44
N PHE A 16 -1.20 -3.05 -2.04
CA PHE A 16 -2.41 -3.85 -2.24
C PHE A 16 -3.63 -3.29 -1.51
N ALA A 17 -3.48 -2.83 -0.27
CA ALA A 17 -4.60 -2.25 0.48
C ALA A 17 -5.12 -0.95 -0.15
N ALA A 18 -4.22 -0.13 -0.70
CA ALA A 18 -4.57 1.13 -1.36
C ALA A 18 -5.19 0.88 -2.75
N SER A 19 -4.59 -0.02 -3.54
CA SER A 19 -5.09 -0.46 -4.86
C SER A 19 -6.51 -1.04 -4.79
N GLY A 20 -6.84 -1.80 -3.75
CA GLY A 20 -8.14 -2.43 -3.59
C GLY A 20 -9.18 -1.61 -2.83
N GLY A 21 -8.90 -0.34 -2.47
CA GLY A 21 -9.87 0.47 -1.71
C GLY A 21 -10.03 0.04 -0.24
N HIS A 22 -9.12 -0.79 0.29
CA HIS A 22 -9.28 -1.45 1.58
C HIS A 22 -8.91 -0.54 2.76
N ARG A 23 -9.65 0.56 2.92
CA ARG A 23 -9.40 1.60 3.94
C ARG A 23 -9.15 1.06 5.34
N SER A 24 -10.00 0.16 5.85
CA SER A 24 -9.84 -0.40 7.19
C SER A 24 -8.54 -1.18 7.39
N ILE A 25 -8.06 -1.85 6.33
CA ILE A 25 -6.79 -2.59 6.35
C ILE A 25 -5.64 -1.59 6.27
N LEU A 26 -5.74 -0.60 5.39
CA LEU A 26 -4.75 0.48 5.25
C LEU A 26 -4.53 1.22 6.58
N GLU A 27 -5.61 1.67 7.22
CA GLU A 27 -5.57 2.33 8.54
C GLU A 27 -4.91 1.43 9.59
N ARG A 28 -5.27 0.14 9.63
CA ARG A 28 -4.68 -0.81 10.58
C ARG A 28 -3.18 -1.01 10.34
N LEU A 29 -2.73 -1.10 9.08
CA LEU A 29 -1.32 -1.22 8.73
C LEU A 29 -0.53 0.03 9.13
N LEU A 30 -1.09 1.22 8.92
CA LEU A 30 -0.49 2.49 9.32
C LEU A 30 -0.39 2.61 10.85
N GLN A 31 -1.43 2.22 11.59
CA GLN A 31 -1.43 2.21 13.05
C GLN A 31 -0.39 1.24 13.64
N MET A 32 -0.11 0.13 12.96
CA MET A 32 0.95 -0.80 13.36
C MET A 32 2.36 -0.31 12.99
N GLY A 33 2.50 0.88 12.40
CA GLY A 33 3.78 1.48 12.03
C GLY A 33 4.34 0.99 10.70
N SER A 34 3.49 0.50 9.80
CA SER A 34 3.95 0.19 8.43
C SER A 34 4.47 1.47 7.76
N LYS A 35 5.62 1.34 7.08
CA LYS A 35 6.26 2.45 6.39
C LYS A 35 5.77 2.50 4.95
N VAL A 36 5.37 3.70 4.51
CA VAL A 36 5.15 3.97 3.09
C VAL A 36 6.49 3.84 2.37
N LYS A 37 6.55 2.95 1.39
CA LYS A 37 7.72 2.67 0.54
C LYS A 37 7.32 2.80 -0.91
N ARG A 38 8.32 2.95 -1.78
CA ARG A 38 8.13 2.80 -3.21
C ARG A 38 8.34 1.36 -3.63
N ASP A 39 7.59 0.92 -4.62
CA ASP A 39 7.85 -0.31 -5.35
C ASP A 39 9.04 -0.14 -6.32
N TYR A 40 9.33 -1.17 -7.13
CA TYR A 40 10.43 -1.12 -8.11
C TYR A 40 10.12 -0.25 -9.33
N TRP A 41 8.85 0.10 -9.55
CA TRP A 41 8.41 1.04 -10.58
C TRP A 41 8.48 2.50 -10.11
N GLY A 42 8.78 2.72 -8.82
CA GLY A 42 8.79 4.03 -8.18
C GLY A 42 7.41 4.50 -7.71
N GLY A 43 6.38 3.67 -7.88
CA GLY A 43 5.02 3.88 -7.38
C GLY A 43 4.97 3.83 -5.86
N THR A 44 3.93 4.41 -5.29
CA THR A 44 3.63 4.36 -3.85
C THR A 44 2.23 3.80 -3.69
N PRO A 45 1.80 3.35 -2.50
CA PRO A 45 0.41 2.94 -2.28
C PRO A 45 -0.64 3.93 -2.82
N LEU A 46 -0.39 5.24 -2.69
CA LEU A 46 -1.28 6.27 -3.23
C LEU A 46 -1.32 6.32 -4.78
N HIS A 47 -0.24 5.95 -5.47
CA HIS A 47 -0.25 5.83 -6.92
C HIS A 47 -1.18 4.69 -7.34
N ASP A 48 -1.12 3.54 -6.67
CA ASP A 48 -1.96 2.39 -6.99
C ASP A 48 -3.44 2.67 -6.70
N ALA A 49 -3.74 3.39 -5.60
CA ALA A 49 -5.08 3.88 -5.33
C ALA A 49 -5.60 4.79 -6.45
N ALA A 50 -4.78 5.74 -6.89
CA ALA A 50 -5.13 6.66 -7.96
C ALA A 50 -5.33 5.94 -9.31
N GLU A 51 -4.50 4.94 -9.62
CA GLU A 51 -4.61 4.12 -10.82
C GLU A 51 -5.93 3.33 -10.83
N ASN A 52 -6.36 2.81 -9.68
CA ASN A 52 -7.59 2.03 -9.54
C ASN A 52 -8.84 2.88 -9.25
N GLY A 53 -8.70 4.20 -9.12
CA GLY A 53 -9.82 5.11 -8.88
C GLY A 53 -10.35 5.08 -7.45
N GLU A 54 -9.54 4.63 -6.49
CA GLU A 54 -9.89 4.55 -5.07
C GLU A 54 -9.75 5.91 -4.39
N ILE A 55 -10.88 6.57 -4.12
CA ILE A 55 -10.92 7.97 -3.68
C ILE A 55 -10.92 8.11 -2.14
N GLU A 56 -11.30 7.05 -1.42
CA GLU A 56 -11.54 7.09 0.03
C GLU A 56 -10.43 6.49 0.90
N VAL A 57 -9.31 6.06 0.28
CA VAL A 57 -8.16 5.41 0.94
C VAL A 57 -7.12 6.39 1.49
#